data_AF-A0A2X1PTJ9-F1
#
_entry.id   AF-A0A2X1PTJ9-F1
#
_cell.length_a   1.000
_cell.length_b   1.000
_cell.length_c   1.000
_cell.angle_alpha   90.00
_cell.angle_beta   90.00
_cell.angle_gamma   90.00
#
_symmetry.space_group_name_H-M   'P 1'
#
loop_
_entity.id
_entity.type
_entity.pdbx_description
1 polymer ?
#
loop_
_entity_poly.entity_id
_entity_poly.type
_entity_poly.pdbx_seq_one_letter_code
_entity_poly.pdbx_strand_id
1 'polypeptide(L)'
;MIDAVNKAGWRVKTTTANGQNGDFATVASGTNVTFADGNATKATVSKDAQSGAITVKYDVNVGDGLKLDTANSKIVADTTALTVNSADGDAAKPKGKVAEITDENEKKKLVKAGDLVDALNKLSWTAKADKEDGGEVDNTKAANGQEVKAGETVTFKAGKNLKVKQDGANFTYSLKDTLTGLTSITLGTGNNGAKTEINKDGLTITPANGAGANNANTISVTKDGISAGGQSVKNVVSGLKKFGDANFDPLTSSVDNLTKQNDDAYKGLTNLDEKGTDKQTPVVADNTAATVGDLRGLGWVISVDQNHRRLNGISRSSSECERSEIQKRQRYQCFR
;
A
#
# COMPACT_ATOMS: atom_id res chain seq x y z
N MET A 1 -45.11 -54.21 -84.78
CA MET A 1 -43.94 -54.55 -83.93
C MET A 1 -43.30 -53.29 -83.35
N ILE A 2 -42.89 -52.32 -84.19
CA ILE A 2 -42.25 -51.07 -83.75
C ILE A 2 -43.08 -50.33 -82.69
N ASP A 3 -44.39 -50.15 -82.90
CA ASP A 3 -45.26 -49.46 -81.94
C ASP A 3 -45.39 -50.15 -80.58
N ALA A 4 -45.32 -51.49 -80.55
CA ALA A 4 -45.40 -52.26 -79.31
C ALA A 4 -44.09 -52.15 -78.52
N VAL A 5 -42.95 -52.19 -79.22
CA VAL A 5 -41.62 -52.03 -78.63
C VAL A 5 -41.42 -50.59 -78.11
N ASN A 6 -41.87 -49.58 -78.85
CA ASN A 6 -41.75 -48.17 -78.44
C ASN A 6 -42.66 -47.79 -77.26
N LYS A 7 -43.66 -48.63 -76.92
CA LYS A 7 -44.53 -48.44 -75.74
C LYS A 7 -44.10 -49.30 -74.53
N ALA A 8 -43.20 -50.26 -74.74
CA ALA A 8 -42.67 -51.10 -73.68
C ALA A 8 -41.53 -50.36 -72.92
N GLY A 9 -41.42 -50.60 -71.62
CA GLY A 9 -40.43 -49.94 -70.77
C GLY A 9 -40.60 -50.29 -69.30
N TRP A 10 -39.62 -49.92 -68.48
CA TRP A 10 -39.72 -50.05 -67.02
C TRP A 10 -40.58 -48.91 -66.46
N ARG A 11 -41.12 -49.12 -65.25
CA ARG A 11 -42.01 -48.17 -64.59
C ARG A 11 -41.26 -47.48 -63.46
N VAL A 12 -41.29 -46.15 -63.43
CA VAL A 12 -40.71 -45.34 -62.35
C VAL A 12 -41.82 -44.62 -61.59
N LYS A 13 -41.73 -44.57 -60.27
CA LYS A 13 -42.67 -43.81 -59.44
C LYS A 13 -42.27 -42.33 -59.50
N THR A 14 -43.22 -41.45 -59.82
CA THR A 14 -42.98 -40.00 -59.80
C THR A 14 -43.39 -39.40 -58.46
N THR A 15 -43.05 -38.13 -58.23
CA THR A 15 -43.55 -37.33 -57.11
C THR A 15 -44.48 -36.23 -57.62
N THR A 16 -45.44 -35.86 -56.79
CA THR A 16 -46.30 -34.69 -57.01
C THR A 16 -45.54 -33.40 -56.71
N ALA A 17 -46.13 -32.24 -57.03
CA ALA A 17 -45.55 -30.93 -56.73
C ALA A 17 -45.22 -30.71 -55.23
N ASN A 18 -45.91 -31.44 -54.33
CA ASN A 18 -45.70 -31.36 -52.88
C ASN A 18 -44.75 -32.45 -52.35
N GLY A 19 -44.01 -33.14 -53.24
CA GLY A 19 -43.06 -34.20 -52.87
C GLY A 19 -43.68 -35.52 -52.42
N GLN A 20 -45.01 -35.66 -52.47
CA GLN A 20 -45.71 -36.91 -52.16
C GLN A 20 -45.62 -37.89 -53.33
N ASN A 21 -45.77 -39.19 -53.05
CA ASN A 21 -45.81 -40.25 -54.06
C ASN A 21 -46.89 -39.97 -55.12
N GLY A 22 -46.48 -39.81 -56.38
CA GLY A 22 -47.36 -39.66 -57.55
C GLY A 22 -47.64 -41.00 -58.24
N ASP A 23 -48.07 -40.97 -59.49
CA ASP A 23 -48.32 -42.17 -60.27
C ASP A 23 -47.03 -42.78 -60.85
N PHE A 24 -47.13 -44.02 -61.36
CA PHE A 24 -46.04 -44.60 -62.13
C PHE A 24 -46.05 -44.05 -63.56
N ALA A 25 -44.89 -43.65 -64.06
CA ALA A 25 -44.64 -43.32 -65.45
C ALA A 25 -43.87 -44.45 -66.14
N THR A 26 -44.12 -44.67 -67.44
CA THR A 26 -43.35 -45.63 -68.25
C THR A 26 -42.13 -44.93 -68.85
N VAL A 27 -40.94 -45.44 -68.55
CA VAL A 27 -39.70 -45.04 -69.24
C VAL A 27 -39.56 -45.95 -70.46
N ALA A 28 -40.15 -45.52 -71.57
CA ALA A 28 -40.18 -46.27 -72.83
C ALA A 28 -38.86 -46.15 -73.62
N SER A 29 -38.67 -46.98 -74.65
CA SER A 29 -37.50 -46.89 -75.54
C SER A 29 -37.29 -45.47 -76.08
N GLY A 30 -36.11 -44.91 -75.85
CA GLY A 30 -35.74 -43.54 -76.25
C GLY A 30 -36.10 -42.44 -75.24
N THR A 31 -36.71 -42.78 -74.09
CA THR A 31 -36.99 -41.79 -73.02
C THR A 31 -35.70 -41.35 -72.35
N ASN A 32 -35.48 -40.03 -72.25
CA ASN A 32 -34.34 -39.48 -71.51
C ASN A 32 -34.58 -39.56 -70.01
N VAL A 33 -33.54 -40.01 -69.29
CA VAL A 33 -33.52 -40.04 -67.82
C VAL A 33 -32.32 -39.23 -67.34
N THR A 34 -32.57 -38.28 -66.45
CA THR A 34 -31.54 -37.44 -65.86
C THR A 34 -31.54 -37.62 -64.35
N PHE A 35 -30.37 -37.92 -63.80
CA PHE A 35 -30.13 -37.90 -62.35
C PHE A 35 -29.55 -36.53 -62.02
N ALA A 36 -30.38 -35.67 -61.44
CA ALA A 36 -30.03 -34.28 -61.16
C ALA A 36 -29.29 -34.14 -59.82
N ASP A 37 -28.46 -33.11 -59.72
CA ASP A 37 -27.94 -32.61 -58.45
C ASP A 37 -29.09 -32.12 -57.57
N GLY A 38 -29.02 -32.40 -56.28
CA GLY A 38 -29.92 -31.86 -55.27
C GLY A 38 -29.21 -30.84 -54.38
N ASN A 39 -29.92 -30.29 -53.39
CA ASN A 39 -29.30 -29.38 -52.42
C ASN A 39 -28.14 -30.09 -51.69
N ALA A 40 -26.93 -29.54 -51.82
CA ALA A 40 -25.69 -30.08 -51.27
C ALA A 40 -25.35 -31.52 -51.73
N THR A 41 -25.91 -32.00 -52.85
CA THR A 41 -25.57 -33.32 -53.41
C THR A 41 -25.17 -33.19 -54.87
N LYS A 42 -24.30 -34.08 -55.34
CA LYS A 42 -23.86 -34.14 -56.72
C LYS A 42 -24.09 -35.53 -57.30
N ALA A 43 -24.89 -35.61 -58.34
CA ALA A 43 -25.11 -36.83 -59.09
C ALA A 43 -24.00 -37.03 -60.14
N THR A 44 -23.49 -38.25 -60.24
CA THR A 44 -22.55 -38.65 -61.28
C THR A 44 -23.00 -39.95 -61.90
N VAL A 45 -23.07 -39.99 -63.23
CA VAL A 45 -23.45 -41.17 -64.00
C VAL A 45 -22.26 -41.55 -64.86
N SER A 46 -21.74 -42.76 -64.67
CA SER A 46 -20.62 -43.30 -65.43
C SER A 46 -20.99 -44.60 -66.13
N LYS A 47 -20.34 -44.86 -67.27
CA LYS A 47 -20.44 -46.12 -68.00
C LYS A 47 -19.09 -46.80 -68.00
N ASP A 48 -19.04 -48.02 -67.52
CA ASP A 48 -17.86 -48.87 -67.66
C ASP A 48 -17.73 -49.31 -69.12
N ALA A 49 -16.57 -49.06 -69.74
CA ALA A 49 -16.38 -49.28 -71.16
C ALA A 49 -16.28 -50.76 -71.54
N GLN A 50 -15.87 -51.60 -70.58
CA GLN A 50 -15.59 -53.03 -70.79
C GLN A 50 -16.84 -53.88 -70.56
N SER A 51 -17.54 -53.67 -69.44
CA SER A 51 -18.78 -54.39 -69.09
C SER A 51 -20.04 -53.72 -69.63
N GLY A 52 -19.96 -52.45 -70.01
CA GLY A 52 -21.12 -51.64 -70.41
C GLY A 52 -22.02 -51.23 -69.24
N ALA A 53 -21.66 -51.54 -67.99
CA ALA A 53 -22.46 -51.25 -66.80
C ALA A 53 -22.58 -49.74 -66.56
N ILE A 54 -23.77 -49.30 -66.12
CA ILE A 54 -24.03 -47.91 -65.74
C ILE A 54 -24.03 -47.80 -64.22
N THR A 55 -23.23 -46.89 -63.67
CA THR A 55 -23.20 -46.57 -62.25
C THR A 55 -23.72 -45.16 -62.02
N VAL A 56 -24.66 -45.02 -61.10
CA VAL A 56 -25.15 -43.72 -60.62
C VAL A 56 -24.67 -43.56 -59.19
N LYS A 57 -23.94 -42.48 -58.90
CA LYS A 57 -23.42 -42.14 -57.57
C LYS A 57 -23.89 -40.75 -57.17
N TYR A 58 -24.30 -40.62 -55.91
CA TYR A 58 -24.58 -39.34 -55.27
C TYR A 58 -23.51 -39.05 -54.23
N ASP A 59 -22.75 -37.99 -54.45
CA ASP A 59 -21.83 -37.41 -53.48
C ASP A 59 -22.53 -36.31 -52.69
N VAL A 60 -22.06 -36.05 -51.48
CA VAL A 60 -22.54 -34.96 -50.62
C VAL A 60 -21.46 -33.89 -50.49
N ASN A 61 -21.86 -32.63 -50.55
CA ASN A 61 -20.99 -31.50 -50.27
C ASN A 61 -21.18 -31.11 -48.80
N VAL A 62 -20.08 -31.05 -48.05
CA VAL A 62 -20.08 -30.68 -46.63
C VAL A 62 -19.59 -29.24 -46.46
N GLY A 63 -20.19 -28.53 -45.52
CA GLY A 63 -19.74 -27.18 -45.14
C GLY A 63 -18.57 -27.23 -44.16
N ASP A 64 -18.16 -26.04 -43.71
CA ASP A 64 -17.09 -25.86 -42.72
C ASP A 64 -17.34 -26.69 -41.45
N GLY A 65 -16.29 -27.30 -40.93
CA GLY A 65 -16.32 -28.12 -39.70
C GLY A 65 -16.74 -29.58 -39.90
N LEU A 66 -17.10 -29.97 -41.12
CA LEU A 66 -17.50 -31.33 -41.47
C LEU A 66 -16.62 -31.86 -42.60
N LYS A 67 -16.35 -33.17 -42.58
CA LYS A 67 -15.65 -33.87 -43.65
C LYS A 67 -16.29 -35.21 -43.96
N LEU A 68 -16.00 -35.72 -45.15
CA LEU A 68 -16.37 -37.08 -45.52
C LEU A 68 -15.31 -38.06 -45.04
N ASP A 69 -15.74 -39.04 -44.26
CA ASP A 69 -15.00 -40.25 -43.99
C ASP A 69 -15.36 -41.28 -45.06
N THR A 70 -14.60 -41.27 -46.16
CA THR A 70 -14.81 -42.15 -47.31
C THR A 70 -14.51 -43.61 -47.00
N ALA A 71 -13.71 -43.89 -45.97
CA ALA A 71 -13.41 -45.26 -45.54
C ALA A 71 -14.62 -45.91 -44.87
N ASN A 72 -15.39 -45.14 -44.09
CA ASN A 72 -16.56 -45.63 -43.37
C ASN A 72 -17.91 -45.16 -43.95
N SER A 73 -17.89 -44.45 -45.08
CA SER A 73 -19.08 -43.88 -45.72
C SER A 73 -19.92 -43.00 -44.78
N LYS A 74 -19.26 -42.10 -44.02
CA LYS A 74 -19.92 -41.21 -43.04
C LYS A 74 -19.53 -39.75 -43.24
N ILE A 75 -20.37 -38.85 -42.74
CA ILE A 75 -19.97 -37.46 -42.47
C ILE A 75 -19.49 -37.42 -41.02
N VAL A 76 -18.30 -36.87 -40.80
CA VAL A 76 -17.70 -36.74 -39.47
C VAL A 76 -17.29 -35.29 -39.22
N ALA A 77 -17.14 -34.92 -37.95
CA ALA A 77 -16.57 -33.63 -37.60
C ALA A 77 -15.12 -33.53 -38.10
N ASP A 78 -14.79 -32.42 -38.74
CA ASP A 78 -13.40 -32.05 -38.94
C ASP A 78 -12.95 -31.15 -37.79
N THR A 79 -11.98 -31.63 -37.02
CA THR A 79 -11.68 -31.05 -35.71
C THR A 79 -10.27 -30.47 -35.65
N THR A 80 -10.13 -29.39 -34.90
CA THR A 80 -8.84 -28.80 -34.49
C THR A 80 -8.77 -28.71 -32.97
N ALA A 81 -7.56 -28.58 -32.44
CA ALA A 81 -7.31 -28.46 -31.01
C ALA A 81 -6.85 -27.04 -30.68
N LEU A 82 -7.38 -26.48 -29.59
CA LEU A 82 -6.87 -25.24 -29.02
C LEU A 82 -5.69 -25.55 -28.11
N THR A 83 -4.60 -24.80 -28.24
CA THR A 83 -3.43 -24.92 -27.37
C THR A 83 -3.20 -23.64 -26.61
N VAL A 84 -2.64 -23.73 -25.40
CA VAL A 84 -2.27 -22.57 -24.58
C VAL A 84 -0.75 -22.44 -24.59
N ASN A 85 -0.27 -21.22 -24.87
CA ASN A 85 1.16 -20.91 -24.87
C ASN A 85 1.75 -21.21 -23.49
N SER A 86 2.78 -22.05 -23.45
CA SER A 86 3.38 -22.53 -22.20
C SER A 86 4.76 -21.94 -21.91
N ALA A 87 5.43 -21.39 -22.92
CA ALA A 87 6.74 -20.76 -22.80
C ALA A 87 6.59 -19.28 -22.39
N ASP A 88 7.53 -18.81 -21.57
CA ASP A 88 7.65 -17.41 -21.17
C ASP A 88 8.61 -16.65 -22.11
N GLY A 89 8.54 -15.32 -22.13
CA GLY A 89 9.49 -14.44 -22.82
C GLY A 89 9.17 -14.13 -24.29
N ASP A 90 8.11 -14.68 -24.86
CA ASP A 90 7.62 -14.31 -26.19
C ASP A 90 6.41 -13.36 -26.08
N ALA A 91 6.61 -12.08 -26.36
CA ALA A 91 5.55 -11.07 -26.32
C ALA A 91 4.45 -11.31 -27.37
N ALA A 92 4.78 -11.96 -28.50
CA ALA A 92 3.80 -12.32 -29.53
C ALA A 92 3.00 -13.57 -29.12
N LYS A 93 3.55 -14.41 -28.24
CA LYS A 93 2.90 -15.60 -27.70
C LYS A 93 2.91 -15.59 -26.16
N PRO A 94 2.17 -14.67 -25.52
CA PRO A 94 2.16 -14.56 -24.07
C PRO A 94 1.77 -15.89 -23.42
N LYS A 95 2.55 -16.31 -22.42
CA LYS A 95 2.27 -17.50 -21.62
C LYS A 95 0.85 -17.42 -21.01
N GLY A 96 0.14 -18.55 -21.00
CA GLY A 96 -1.21 -18.65 -20.43
C GLY A 96 -2.34 -18.21 -21.36
N LYS A 97 -2.02 -17.60 -22.52
CA LYS A 97 -2.99 -17.24 -23.56
C LYS A 97 -3.16 -18.40 -24.57
N VAL A 98 -4.38 -18.57 -25.11
CA VAL A 98 -4.63 -19.47 -26.24
C VAL A 98 -3.78 -19.03 -27.44
N ALA A 99 -3.11 -19.99 -28.07
CA ALA A 99 -2.32 -19.78 -29.27
C ALA A 99 -3.23 -19.32 -30.42
N GLU A 100 -2.74 -18.37 -31.20
CA GLU A 100 -3.46 -17.89 -32.37
C GLU A 100 -3.52 -18.97 -33.45
N ILE A 101 -4.69 -19.15 -34.06
CA ILE A 101 -4.87 -20.02 -35.21
C ILE A 101 -4.63 -19.18 -36.46
N THR A 102 -3.50 -19.37 -37.12
CA THR A 102 -3.10 -18.59 -38.30
C THR A 102 -3.56 -19.20 -39.62
N ASP A 103 -3.78 -20.51 -39.65
CA ASP A 103 -4.26 -21.22 -40.84
C ASP A 103 -5.79 -21.04 -41.00
N GLU A 104 -6.21 -20.50 -42.14
CA GLU A 104 -7.63 -20.23 -42.46
C GLU A 104 -8.49 -21.50 -42.56
N ASN A 105 -7.90 -22.65 -42.88
CA ASN A 105 -8.62 -23.92 -42.89
C ASN A 105 -8.86 -24.44 -41.47
N GLU A 106 -7.90 -24.24 -40.56
CA GLU A 106 -8.06 -24.61 -39.15
C GLU A 106 -9.15 -23.78 -38.46
N LYS A 107 -9.29 -22.49 -38.81
CA LYS A 107 -10.37 -21.62 -38.29
C LYS A 107 -11.78 -22.11 -38.61
N LYS A 108 -11.93 -22.94 -39.65
CA LYS A 108 -13.20 -23.52 -40.10
C LYS A 108 -13.54 -24.84 -39.41
N LYS A 109 -12.62 -25.41 -38.63
CA LYS A 109 -12.80 -26.70 -37.95
C LYS A 109 -13.51 -26.56 -36.61
N LEU A 110 -14.11 -27.65 -36.16
CA LEU A 110 -14.76 -27.75 -34.84
C LEU A 110 -13.74 -28.06 -33.74
N VAL A 111 -14.03 -27.71 -32.49
CA VAL A 111 -13.21 -28.10 -31.34
C VAL A 111 -13.95 -29.18 -30.54
N LYS A 112 -13.24 -30.20 -30.06
CA LYS A 112 -13.84 -31.25 -29.22
C LYS A 112 -14.03 -30.75 -27.79
N ALA A 113 -15.06 -31.25 -27.11
CA ALA A 113 -15.32 -30.89 -25.72
C ALA A 113 -14.12 -31.21 -24.79
N GLY A 114 -13.44 -32.34 -24.99
CA GLY A 114 -12.23 -32.70 -24.22
C GLY A 114 -11.08 -31.71 -24.44
N ASP A 115 -10.79 -31.37 -25.71
CA ASP A 115 -9.75 -30.41 -26.05
C ASP A 115 -10.05 -29.02 -25.48
N LEU A 116 -11.33 -28.63 -25.45
CA LEU A 116 -11.78 -27.38 -24.86
C LEU A 116 -11.57 -27.37 -23.33
N VAL A 117 -11.90 -28.45 -22.63
CA VAL A 117 -11.65 -28.58 -21.18
C VAL A 117 -10.15 -28.47 -20.89
N ASP A 118 -9.32 -29.14 -21.68
CA ASP A 118 -7.86 -29.09 -21.51
C ASP A 118 -7.30 -27.68 -21.75
N ALA A 119 -7.77 -26.98 -22.78
CA ALA A 119 -7.35 -25.61 -23.07
C ALA A 119 -7.80 -24.63 -21.96
N LEU A 120 -9.06 -24.71 -21.54
CA LEU A 120 -9.62 -23.83 -20.51
C LEU A 120 -8.93 -24.02 -19.15
N ASN A 121 -8.61 -25.26 -18.77
CA ASN A 121 -7.90 -25.56 -17.52
C ASN A 121 -6.41 -25.16 -17.56
N LYS A 122 -5.84 -24.91 -18.74
CA LYS A 122 -4.46 -24.43 -18.92
C LYS A 122 -4.36 -22.91 -19.02
N LEU A 123 -5.49 -22.20 -19.19
CA LEU A 123 -5.49 -20.74 -19.18
C LEU A 123 -4.91 -20.22 -17.87
N SER A 124 -4.03 -19.24 -18.00
CA SER A 124 -3.36 -18.64 -16.86
C SER A 124 -3.04 -17.17 -17.13
N TRP A 125 -2.77 -16.45 -16.04
CA TRP A 125 -2.22 -15.11 -16.07
C TRP A 125 -1.06 -15.02 -15.07
N THR A 126 -0.21 -14.01 -15.21
CA THR A 126 0.98 -13.86 -14.35
C THR A 126 0.79 -12.69 -13.38
N ALA A 127 0.93 -12.96 -12.09
CA ALA A 127 0.99 -11.95 -11.03
C ALA A 127 2.45 -11.59 -10.73
N LYS A 128 2.83 -10.31 -10.84
CA LYS A 128 4.19 -9.84 -10.53
C LYS A 128 4.15 -8.70 -9.52
N ALA A 129 4.98 -8.78 -8.49
CA ALA A 129 5.31 -7.66 -7.62
C ALA A 129 6.61 -7.01 -8.11
N ASP A 130 6.64 -5.68 -8.18
CA ASP A 130 7.81 -4.89 -8.59
C ASP A 130 7.91 -3.61 -7.75
N LYS A 131 9.09 -2.98 -7.74
CA LYS A 131 9.36 -1.75 -6.99
C LYS A 131 9.51 -0.54 -7.90
N GLU A 132 9.09 0.61 -7.41
CA GLU A 132 9.32 1.93 -8.00
C GLU A 132 9.73 2.90 -6.86
N ASP A 133 10.46 3.96 -7.18
CA ASP A 133 10.80 5.08 -6.26
C ASP A 133 11.27 4.69 -4.85
N GLY A 134 12.26 3.80 -4.77
CA GLY A 134 12.84 3.38 -3.48
C GLY A 134 11.98 2.39 -2.69
N GLY A 135 10.90 1.87 -3.29
CA GLY A 135 10.16 0.74 -2.77
C GLY A 135 11.01 -0.53 -2.62
N GLU A 136 10.53 -1.44 -1.79
CA GLU A 136 11.19 -2.72 -1.52
C GLU A 136 10.28 -3.86 -1.96
N VAL A 137 10.83 -4.81 -2.71
CA VAL A 137 10.17 -6.08 -3.03
C VAL A 137 11.05 -7.19 -2.49
N ASP A 138 10.51 -7.89 -1.50
CA ASP A 138 11.07 -9.13 -0.99
C ASP A 138 10.47 -10.30 -1.78
N ASN A 139 11.01 -10.56 -2.97
CA ASN A 139 10.58 -11.68 -3.79
C ASN A 139 11.67 -12.77 -3.81
N THR A 140 11.54 -13.74 -2.92
CA THR A 140 12.46 -14.88 -2.80
C THR A 140 12.25 -15.97 -3.86
N LYS A 141 11.23 -15.86 -4.73
CA LYS A 141 10.99 -16.80 -5.85
C LYS A 141 10.53 -16.12 -7.15
N ALA A 142 11.15 -16.58 -8.24
CA ALA A 142 10.87 -16.27 -9.65
C ALA A 142 10.97 -14.79 -10.06
N ALA A 143 12.05 -14.45 -10.78
CA ALA A 143 12.28 -13.13 -11.37
C ALA A 143 11.19 -12.68 -12.38
N ASN A 144 10.31 -13.60 -12.81
CA ASN A 144 9.35 -13.40 -13.91
C ASN A 144 7.87 -13.37 -13.44
N GLY A 145 7.60 -13.33 -12.13
CA GLY A 145 6.24 -13.38 -11.57
C GLY A 145 5.70 -14.80 -11.37
N GLN A 146 4.53 -14.90 -10.75
CA GLN A 146 3.83 -16.14 -10.41
C GLN A 146 2.71 -16.41 -11.42
N GLU A 147 2.73 -17.58 -12.04
CA GLU A 147 1.62 -18.06 -12.87
C GLU A 147 0.43 -18.43 -11.98
N VAL A 148 -0.76 -17.98 -12.38
CA VAL A 148 -2.05 -18.20 -11.73
C VAL A 148 -3.00 -18.83 -12.74
N LYS A 149 -3.42 -20.06 -12.49
CA LYS A 149 -4.31 -20.82 -13.38
C LYS A 149 -5.78 -20.64 -13.04
N ALA A 150 -6.65 -21.05 -13.96
CA ALA A 150 -8.09 -21.13 -13.70
C ALA A 150 -8.38 -21.97 -12.44
N GLY A 151 -9.17 -21.41 -11.51
CA GLY A 151 -9.51 -22.03 -10.23
C GLY A 151 -8.50 -21.82 -9.11
N GLU A 152 -7.33 -21.24 -9.38
CA GLU A 152 -6.37 -20.88 -8.32
C GLU A 152 -6.79 -19.60 -7.58
N THR A 153 -6.38 -19.49 -6.32
CA THR A 153 -6.68 -18.34 -5.46
C THR A 153 -5.45 -17.47 -5.30
N VAL A 154 -5.58 -16.17 -5.59
CA VAL A 154 -4.59 -15.16 -5.25
C VAL A 154 -4.95 -14.54 -3.91
N THR A 155 -4.01 -14.56 -2.96
CA THR A 155 -4.21 -14.00 -1.62
C THR A 155 -3.34 -12.77 -1.43
N PHE A 156 -3.98 -11.62 -1.19
CA PHE A 156 -3.29 -10.39 -0.79
C PHE A 156 -3.10 -10.37 0.73
N LYS A 157 -1.86 -10.52 1.19
CA LYS A 157 -1.54 -10.53 2.62
C LYS A 157 -1.12 -9.14 3.08
N ALA A 158 -1.74 -8.64 4.14
CA ALA A 158 -1.30 -7.40 4.80
C ALA A 158 -0.12 -7.71 5.74
N GLY A 159 1.01 -7.03 5.56
CA GLY A 159 2.15 -7.10 6.47
C GLY A 159 1.89 -6.38 7.80
N LYS A 160 2.94 -6.21 8.62
CA LYS A 160 2.86 -5.41 9.85
C LYS A 160 2.44 -3.97 9.52
N ASN A 161 1.61 -3.37 10.36
CA ASN A 161 1.10 -1.99 10.24
C ASN A 161 0.28 -1.66 8.98
N LEU A 162 0.13 -2.60 8.05
CA LEU A 162 -0.76 -2.50 6.89
C LEU A 162 -2.11 -3.14 7.19
N LYS A 163 -3.13 -2.66 6.48
CA LYS A 163 -4.49 -3.18 6.48
C LYS A 163 -4.97 -3.29 5.05
N VAL A 164 -5.47 -4.46 4.69
CA VAL A 164 -6.19 -4.70 3.43
C VAL A 164 -7.62 -5.06 3.79
N LYS A 165 -8.59 -4.25 3.34
CA LYS A 165 -10.01 -4.55 3.45
C LYS A 165 -10.49 -5.08 2.11
N GLN A 166 -11.15 -6.23 2.10
CA GLN A 166 -11.84 -6.76 0.93
C GLN A 166 -13.35 -6.55 1.08
N ASP A 167 -13.99 -6.02 0.04
CA ASP A 167 -15.44 -5.91 -0.09
C ASP A 167 -15.84 -6.31 -1.51
N GLY A 168 -16.25 -7.57 -1.67
CA GLY A 168 -16.42 -8.21 -2.98
C GLY A 168 -15.12 -8.18 -3.79
N ALA A 169 -15.17 -7.50 -4.94
CA ALA A 169 -14.02 -7.31 -5.84
C ALA A 169 -13.18 -6.05 -5.51
N ASN A 170 -13.57 -5.25 -4.52
CA ASN A 170 -12.84 -4.06 -4.12
C ASN A 170 -11.85 -4.37 -2.99
N PHE A 171 -10.60 -3.92 -3.16
CA PHE A 171 -9.55 -4.02 -2.15
C PHE A 171 -9.08 -2.63 -1.76
N THR A 172 -9.20 -2.27 -0.47
CA THR A 172 -8.72 -0.99 0.07
C THR A 172 -7.49 -1.20 0.92
N TYR A 173 -6.41 -0.53 0.57
CA TYR A 173 -5.14 -0.52 1.30
C TYR A 173 -5.06 0.70 2.19
N SER A 174 -4.67 0.52 3.45
CA SER A 174 -4.52 1.59 4.44
C SER A 174 -3.47 1.21 5.49
N LEU A 175 -3.01 2.22 6.25
CA LEU A 175 -2.30 1.98 7.50
C LEU A 175 -3.30 1.57 8.59
N LYS A 176 -2.82 0.88 9.62
CA LYS A 176 -3.60 0.68 10.85
C LYS A 176 -3.72 2.01 11.60
N ASP A 177 -4.80 2.17 12.37
CA ASP A 177 -5.01 3.35 13.23
C ASP A 177 -3.91 3.49 14.29
N THR A 178 -3.31 2.37 14.70
CA THR A 178 -2.14 2.34 15.61
C THR A 178 -1.02 1.54 14.96
N LEU A 179 0.13 2.19 14.80
CA LEU A 179 1.36 1.58 14.30
C LEU A 179 2.20 1.08 15.48
N THR A 180 2.65 -0.17 15.43
CA THR A 180 3.41 -0.80 16.51
C THR A 180 4.66 -1.47 15.96
N GLY A 181 5.70 -1.61 16.79
CA GLY A 181 6.96 -2.23 16.39
C GLY A 181 7.72 -1.46 15.30
N LEU A 182 7.50 -0.15 15.19
CA LEU A 182 8.33 0.73 14.36
C LEU A 182 9.71 0.92 15.02
N THR A 183 10.77 0.86 14.23
CA THR A 183 12.15 1.07 14.72
C THR A 183 12.47 2.56 14.85
N SER A 184 12.13 3.35 13.83
CA SER A 184 12.28 4.79 13.83
C SER A 184 11.33 5.46 12.84
N ILE A 185 11.05 6.74 13.11
CA ILE A 185 10.41 7.66 12.17
C ILE A 185 11.40 8.81 11.99
N THR A 186 11.84 9.05 10.76
CA THR A 186 12.71 10.18 10.43
C THR A 186 11.94 11.16 9.58
N LEU A 187 11.91 12.42 10.01
CA LEU A 187 11.36 13.53 9.25
C LEU A 187 12.46 14.53 8.94
N GLY A 188 12.55 14.94 7.68
CA GLY A 188 13.57 15.88 7.22
C GLY A 188 14.87 15.19 6.85
N THR A 189 15.24 15.36 5.58
CA THR A 189 16.54 15.06 4.97
C THR A 189 16.78 15.96 3.74
N GLY A 190 15.92 16.97 3.51
CA GLY A 190 15.96 17.88 2.35
C GLY A 190 16.71 19.20 2.64
N ASN A 191 16.53 20.19 1.75
CA ASN A 191 17.31 21.45 1.68
C ASN A 191 17.51 22.23 3.00
N ASN A 192 16.69 22.02 4.02
CA ASN A 192 16.82 22.71 5.32
C ASN A 192 17.83 22.05 6.28
N GLY A 193 18.38 20.87 5.97
CA GLY A 193 19.47 20.21 6.71
C GLY A 193 19.16 19.70 8.13
N ALA A 194 18.09 20.17 8.77
CA ALA A 194 17.65 19.68 10.07
C ALA A 194 16.91 18.34 9.94
N LYS A 195 17.12 17.46 10.93
CA LYS A 195 16.54 16.13 11.02
C LYS A 195 15.76 15.99 12.32
N THR A 196 14.55 15.46 12.27
CA THR A 196 13.81 14.99 13.44
C THR A 196 13.71 13.47 13.39
N GLU A 197 13.99 12.82 14.52
CA GLU A 197 13.93 11.37 14.66
C GLU A 197 13.16 11.00 15.91
N ILE A 198 12.22 10.06 15.77
CA ILE A 198 11.54 9.40 16.87
C ILE A 198 11.92 7.93 16.80
N ASN A 199 12.51 7.41 17.87
CA ASN A 199 12.91 6.01 17.96
C ASN A 199 12.67 5.47 19.39
N LYS A 200 13.14 4.26 19.67
CA LYS A 200 12.98 3.61 20.97
C LYS A 200 13.53 4.41 22.17
N ASP A 201 14.47 5.32 21.95
CA ASP A 201 15.11 6.10 23.01
C ASP A 201 14.42 7.46 23.24
N GLY A 202 13.60 7.94 22.28
CA GLY A 202 12.77 9.14 22.43
C GLY A 202 12.68 10.00 21.16
N LEU A 203 12.48 11.31 21.36
CA LEU A 203 12.46 12.33 20.31
C LEU A 203 13.82 13.05 20.27
N THR A 204 14.38 13.21 19.07
CA THR A 204 15.62 13.93 18.84
C THR A 204 15.49 14.85 17.63
N ILE A 205 15.97 16.08 17.74
CA ILE A 205 16.06 17.05 16.66
C ILE A 205 17.53 17.46 16.52
N THR A 206 18.11 17.14 15.37
CA THR A 206 19.44 17.57 14.98
C THR A 206 19.29 18.79 14.07
N PRO A 207 19.77 19.98 14.46
CA PRO A 207 19.70 21.16 13.62
C PRO A 207 20.59 21.02 12.37
N ALA A 208 20.41 21.92 11.40
CA ALA A 208 21.12 21.90 10.12
C ALA A 208 22.64 22.03 10.24
N ASN A 209 23.11 22.73 11.28
CA ASN A 209 24.54 22.87 11.60
C ASN A 209 25.13 21.62 12.28
N GLY A 210 24.35 20.54 12.40
CA GLY A 210 24.75 19.28 13.01
C GLY A 210 24.61 19.27 14.53
N ALA A 211 24.90 18.11 15.12
CA ALA A 211 24.74 17.86 16.55
C ALA A 211 25.71 18.67 17.44
N GLY A 212 26.80 19.21 16.88
CA GLY A 212 27.89 19.81 17.64
C GLY A 212 28.70 18.78 18.44
N ALA A 213 29.73 19.24 19.15
CA ALA A 213 30.50 18.37 20.03
C ALA A 213 29.59 17.81 21.15
N ASN A 214 29.69 16.50 21.42
CA ASN A 214 28.91 15.80 22.44
C ASN A 214 27.39 16.06 22.35
N ASN A 215 26.86 16.23 21.14
CA ASN A 215 25.44 16.48 20.87
C ASN A 215 24.90 17.77 21.50
N ALA A 216 25.75 18.76 21.80
CA ALA A 216 25.36 19.99 22.51
C ALA A 216 24.28 20.82 21.80
N ASN A 217 24.18 20.75 20.47
CA ASN A 217 23.14 21.46 19.70
C ASN A 217 21.86 20.65 19.54
N THR A 218 21.86 19.39 19.98
CA THR A 218 20.72 18.47 19.81
C THR A 218 19.62 18.81 20.80
N ILE A 219 18.41 19.00 20.29
CA ILE A 219 17.22 19.13 21.12
C ILE A 219 16.62 17.75 21.27
N SER A 220 16.41 17.29 22.51
CA SER A 220 15.92 15.93 22.72
C SER A 220 15.05 15.81 23.96
N VAL A 221 14.15 14.83 23.90
CA VAL A 221 13.38 14.32 25.03
C VAL A 221 13.53 12.80 24.98
N THR A 222 14.39 12.27 25.85
CA THR A 222 14.76 10.86 25.90
C THR A 222 14.60 10.30 27.31
N LYS A 223 14.82 9.00 27.47
CA LYS A 223 14.93 8.36 28.78
C LYS A 223 16.00 8.97 29.69
N ASP A 224 17.00 9.65 29.12
CA ASP A 224 18.11 10.26 29.86
C ASP A 224 17.80 11.72 30.26
N GLY A 225 16.64 12.26 29.85
CA GLY A 225 16.16 13.59 30.20
C GLY A 225 15.89 14.48 28.99
N ILE A 226 16.00 15.79 29.20
CA ILE A 226 15.72 16.82 28.20
C ILE A 226 17.00 17.60 27.90
N SER A 227 17.36 17.69 26.63
CA SER A 227 18.36 18.63 26.13
C SER A 227 17.68 19.76 25.37
N ALA A 228 17.96 21.01 25.73
CA ALA A 228 17.49 22.19 25.00
C ALA A 228 18.38 22.53 23.78
N GLY A 229 19.45 21.77 23.51
CA GLY A 229 20.30 22.00 22.34
C GLY A 229 20.96 23.39 22.31
N GLY A 230 21.39 23.90 23.47
CA GLY A 230 21.92 25.27 23.60
C GLY A 230 20.87 26.38 23.50
N GLN A 231 19.58 26.04 23.40
CA GLN A 231 18.47 26.99 23.39
C GLN A 231 17.95 27.26 24.81
N SER A 232 17.06 28.25 24.94
CA SER A 232 16.37 28.57 26.20
C SER A 232 15.03 27.84 26.32
N VAL A 233 14.68 27.42 27.53
CA VAL A 233 13.30 27.06 27.87
C VAL A 233 12.52 28.34 28.13
N LYS A 234 11.56 28.67 27.25
CA LYS A 234 10.73 29.88 27.33
C LYS A 234 9.32 29.52 27.79
N ASN A 235 8.55 30.53 28.22
CA ASN A 235 7.17 30.37 28.68
C ASN A 235 7.02 29.41 29.86
N VAL A 236 7.98 29.45 30.79
CA VAL A 236 8.01 28.66 32.02
C VAL A 236 7.75 29.57 33.23
N VAL A 237 6.99 29.06 34.20
CA VAL A 237 6.81 29.64 35.53
C VAL A 237 7.14 28.57 36.57
N SER A 238 7.75 28.95 37.69
CA SER A 238 8.01 28.03 38.80
C SER A 238 6.80 27.86 39.73
N GLY A 239 5.88 28.83 39.71
CA GLY A 239 4.78 28.94 40.68
C GLY A 239 5.14 29.77 41.92
N LEU A 240 6.39 30.22 42.06
CA LEU A 240 6.81 31.08 43.16
C LEU A 240 6.19 32.48 43.03
N LYS A 241 5.73 33.04 44.14
CA LYS A 241 5.19 34.40 44.24
C LYS A 241 6.22 35.37 44.83
N LYS A 242 5.89 36.66 44.83
CA LYS A 242 6.61 37.68 45.60
C LYS A 242 5.85 38.00 46.88
N PHE A 243 6.57 38.33 47.95
CA PHE A 243 5.96 38.86 49.16
C PHE A 243 5.21 40.17 48.83
N GLY A 244 3.98 40.28 49.33
CA GLY A 244 3.06 41.38 49.04
C GLY A 244 2.17 41.17 47.81
N ASP A 245 2.27 40.04 47.10
CA ASP A 245 1.34 39.69 46.02
C ASP A 245 -0.08 39.41 46.58
N ALA A 246 -1.12 39.79 45.81
CA ALA A 246 -2.52 39.73 46.25
C ALA A 246 -3.10 38.31 46.42
N ASN A 247 -2.49 37.29 45.81
CA ASN A 247 -2.99 35.91 45.77
C ASN A 247 -2.33 35.00 46.82
N PHE A 248 -2.22 35.50 48.05
CA PHE A 248 -1.65 34.79 49.19
C PHE A 248 -2.74 34.41 50.19
N ASP A 249 -2.73 33.16 50.69
CA ASP A 249 -3.68 32.71 51.71
C ASP A 249 -3.06 32.81 53.12
N PRO A 250 -3.52 33.75 53.97
CA PRO A 250 -3.01 33.87 55.33
C PRO A 250 -3.41 32.69 56.23
N LEU A 251 -4.46 31.93 55.89
CA LEU A 251 -4.92 30.81 56.71
C LEU A 251 -4.01 29.59 56.63
N THR A 252 -3.25 29.44 55.54
CA THR A 252 -2.35 28.31 55.32
C THR A 252 -0.89 28.64 55.63
N SER A 253 -0.57 29.90 55.90
CA SER A 253 0.79 30.37 56.06
C SER A 253 1.41 30.05 57.43
N SER A 254 2.73 29.93 57.47
CA SER A 254 3.49 29.93 58.72
C SER A 254 3.58 31.34 59.31
N VAL A 255 3.83 31.45 60.61
CA VAL A 255 3.94 32.76 61.29
C VAL A 255 5.02 33.65 60.65
N ASP A 256 6.18 33.08 60.33
CA ASP A 256 7.28 33.79 59.68
C ASP A 256 6.89 34.27 58.26
N ASN A 257 6.24 33.41 57.48
CA ASN A 257 5.89 33.72 56.10
C ASN A 257 4.76 34.77 56.02
N LEU A 258 3.77 34.70 56.92
CA LEU A 258 2.74 35.74 57.08
C LEU A 258 3.33 37.08 57.54
N THR A 259 4.35 37.06 58.40
CA THR A 259 5.04 38.28 58.85
C THR A 259 5.72 38.97 57.67
N LYS A 260 6.53 38.23 56.91
CA LYS A 260 7.23 38.76 55.72
C LYS A 260 6.28 39.17 54.60
N GLN A 261 5.15 38.48 54.43
CA GLN A 261 4.12 38.85 53.46
C GLN A 261 3.54 40.25 53.70
N ASN A 262 3.41 40.65 54.97
CA ASN A 262 2.76 41.89 55.36
C ASN A 262 3.77 42.99 55.78
N ASP A 263 5.07 42.72 55.71
CA ASP A 263 6.13 43.68 55.98
C ASP A 263 6.65 44.29 54.67
N ASP A 264 6.47 45.60 54.52
CA ASP A 264 6.90 46.34 53.33
C ASP A 264 8.42 46.22 53.07
N ALA A 265 9.23 45.91 54.09
CA ALA A 265 10.67 45.66 53.92
C ALA A 265 10.97 44.43 53.05
N TYR A 266 10.04 43.48 52.98
CA TYR A 266 10.17 42.24 52.19
C TYR A 266 9.40 42.28 50.87
N LYS A 267 8.62 43.34 50.62
CA LYS A 267 7.75 43.45 49.44
C LYS A 267 8.54 43.33 48.14
N GLY A 268 8.08 42.45 47.24
CA GLY A 268 8.74 42.19 45.95
C GLY A 268 9.86 41.13 46.01
N LEU A 269 10.27 40.68 47.21
CA LEU A 269 11.20 39.55 47.34
C LEU A 269 10.48 38.23 47.03
N THR A 270 11.18 37.28 46.42
CA THR A 270 10.65 35.95 46.09
C THR A 270 10.36 35.15 47.35
N ASN A 271 9.11 34.70 47.49
CA ASN A 271 8.68 33.84 48.58
C ASN A 271 8.98 32.37 48.22
N LEU A 272 10.03 31.80 48.82
CA LEU A 272 10.44 30.41 48.62
C LEU A 272 9.68 29.41 49.52
N ASP A 273 8.88 29.90 50.46
CA ASP A 273 8.36 29.12 51.58
C ASP A 273 6.84 29.15 51.71
N GLU A 274 6.11 29.60 50.69
CA GLU A 274 4.65 29.56 50.67
C GLU A 274 4.16 28.12 50.93
N LYS A 275 3.19 27.95 51.84
CA LYS A 275 2.68 26.64 52.26
C LYS A 275 1.31 26.36 51.66
N GLY A 276 1.11 25.10 51.25
CA GLY A 276 -0.18 24.61 50.78
C GLY A 276 -1.19 24.45 51.92
N THR A 277 -2.36 23.89 51.61
CA THR A 277 -3.48 23.77 52.56
C THR A 277 -3.14 23.02 53.85
N ASP A 278 -2.21 22.07 53.79
CA ASP A 278 -1.74 21.29 54.95
C ASP A 278 -0.81 22.07 55.88
N LYS A 279 -0.39 23.27 55.49
CA LYS A 279 0.54 24.18 56.18
C LYS A 279 1.96 23.64 56.37
N GLN A 280 2.25 22.46 55.83
CA GLN A 280 3.52 21.76 56.00
C GLN A 280 4.27 21.67 54.67
N THR A 281 3.56 21.34 53.60
CA THR A 281 4.16 21.14 52.28
C THR A 281 4.31 22.48 51.55
N PRO A 282 5.50 22.80 51.00
CA PRO A 282 5.67 23.95 50.13
C PRO A 282 4.73 23.90 48.93
N VAL A 283 4.20 25.05 48.52
CA VAL A 283 3.37 25.16 47.29
C VAL A 283 4.19 24.78 46.05
N VAL A 284 5.48 25.11 46.04
CA VAL A 284 6.42 24.75 44.97
C VAL A 284 7.44 23.76 45.52
N ALA A 285 7.53 22.59 44.88
CA ALA A 285 8.49 21.55 45.27
C ALA A 285 9.91 21.87 44.78
N ASP A 286 10.92 21.34 45.46
CA ASP A 286 12.34 21.60 45.17
C ASP A 286 12.75 21.25 43.73
N ASN A 287 12.22 20.14 43.19
CA ASN A 287 12.53 19.68 41.82
C ASN A 287 11.69 20.42 40.76
N THR A 288 11.62 21.74 40.87
CA THR A 288 10.93 22.62 39.93
C THR A 288 11.93 23.58 39.30
N ALA A 289 11.86 23.73 37.97
CA ALA A 289 12.75 24.66 37.28
C ALA A 289 12.46 26.11 37.74
N ALA A 290 13.48 26.75 38.33
CA ALA A 290 13.43 28.17 38.64
C ALA A 290 13.52 29.02 37.36
N THR A 291 12.93 30.21 37.41
CA THR A 291 12.92 31.16 36.30
C THR A 291 13.79 32.38 36.60
N VAL A 292 14.18 33.12 35.57
CA VAL A 292 14.84 34.42 35.74
C VAL A 292 13.97 35.40 36.54
N GLY A 293 12.63 35.27 36.48
CA GLY A 293 11.71 36.05 37.30
C GLY A 293 11.81 35.74 38.80
N ASP A 294 12.15 34.51 39.17
CA ASP A 294 12.38 34.11 40.57
C ASP A 294 13.68 34.70 41.08
N LEU A 295 14.75 34.62 40.28
CA LEU A 295 16.05 35.18 40.60
C LEU A 295 16.01 36.70 40.76
N ARG A 296 15.20 37.41 39.96
CA ARG A 296 15.01 38.87 40.07
C ARG A 296 14.45 39.33 41.41
N GLY A 297 13.72 38.46 42.11
CA GLY A 297 13.20 38.75 43.45
C GLY A 297 14.07 38.22 44.58
N LEU A 298 15.23 37.62 44.31
CA LEU A 298 16.11 37.17 45.39
C LEU A 298 16.80 38.36 46.06
N GLY A 299 16.87 38.34 47.39
CA GLY A 299 17.50 39.38 48.18
C GLY A 299 17.42 39.09 49.68
N TRP A 300 18.00 39.98 50.46
CA TRP A 300 17.97 39.97 51.92
C TRP A 300 17.76 41.40 52.42
N VAL A 301 17.12 41.54 53.59
CA VAL A 301 16.84 42.84 54.20
C VAL A 301 18.00 43.22 55.13
N ILE A 302 18.55 44.44 54.95
CA ILE A 302 19.48 45.07 55.88
C ILE A 302 18.78 46.21 56.62
N SER A 303 18.91 46.25 57.94
CA SER A 303 18.31 47.30 58.77
C SER A 303 19.28 47.77 59.86
N VAL A 304 19.17 49.05 60.21
CA VAL A 304 19.87 49.67 61.34
C VAL A 304 18.88 50.53 62.11
N ASP A 305 18.94 50.47 63.44
CA ASP A 305 17.93 51.11 64.32
C ASP A 305 18.00 52.65 64.36
N GLN A 306 19.03 53.26 63.76
CA GLN A 306 19.23 54.71 63.81
C GLN A 306 19.35 55.31 62.40
N ASN A 307 18.34 56.10 62.02
CA ASN A 307 18.45 57.04 60.90
C ASN A 307 19.56 58.05 61.22
N HIS A 308 20.67 57.98 60.49
CA HIS A 308 21.72 59.00 60.56
C HIS A 308 21.12 60.35 60.14
N ARG A 309 20.78 61.19 61.13
CA ARG A 309 20.47 62.60 60.89
C ARG A 309 21.70 63.27 60.26
N ARG A 310 21.46 63.94 59.13
CA ARG A 310 22.37 64.81 58.36
C ARG A 310 23.55 65.37 59.17
N LEU A 311 24.77 65.00 58.77
CA LEU A 311 25.95 65.86 58.87
C LEU A 311 26.18 66.51 57.50
N ASN A 312 26.00 67.82 57.45
CA ASN A 312 26.40 68.64 56.30
C ASN A 312 27.91 68.50 56.07
N GLY A 313 28.29 68.23 54.82
CA GLY A 313 29.65 68.40 54.33
C GLY A 313 30.47 67.11 54.28
N ILE A 314 30.46 66.48 53.11
CA ILE A 314 31.60 65.93 52.35
C ILE A 314 31.04 64.88 51.39
N SER A 315 31.00 65.22 50.10
CA SER A 315 30.83 64.23 49.04
C SER A 315 32.09 63.36 48.97
N ARG A 316 31.97 62.05 49.18
CA ARG A 316 32.91 61.08 48.62
C ARG A 316 32.13 59.90 48.04
N SER A 317 32.36 59.67 46.75
CA SER A 317 31.84 58.57 45.95
C SER A 317 32.35 57.22 46.46
N SER A 318 31.47 56.23 46.55
CA SER A 318 31.76 54.87 47.02
C SER A 318 32.44 54.02 45.93
N SER A 319 33.65 54.39 45.52
CA SER A 319 34.54 53.52 44.72
C SER A 319 35.69 52.93 45.53
N GLU A 320 35.67 53.01 46.86
CA GLU A 320 36.71 52.46 47.74
C GLU A 320 36.06 51.84 49.00
N CYS A 321 35.60 50.61 48.90
CA CYS A 321 35.37 49.73 50.04
C CYS A 321 35.62 48.28 49.64
N GLU A 322 36.85 47.99 49.19
CA GLU A 322 37.31 46.61 49.02
C GLU A 322 38.83 46.56 49.18
N ARG A 323 39.33 46.85 50.40
CA ARG A 323 40.73 46.61 50.77
C ARG A 323 40.95 46.66 52.28
N SER A 324 40.36 45.72 53.01
CA SER A 324 40.86 45.32 54.34
C SER A 324 40.11 44.08 54.80
N GLU A 325 40.67 42.90 54.49
CA GLU A 325 40.54 41.61 55.23
C GLU A 325 40.60 40.35 54.34
N ILE A 326 41.54 40.25 53.38
CA ILE A 326 41.96 38.94 52.85
C ILE A 326 43.48 38.93 52.66
N GLN A 327 44.24 39.09 53.74
CA GLN A 327 45.66 38.77 53.79
C GLN A 327 46.00 38.32 55.22
N LYS A 328 45.64 37.07 55.56
CA LYS A 328 46.43 36.20 56.47
C LYS A 328 45.82 34.80 56.56
N ARG A 329 46.39 33.92 55.74
CA ARG A 329 46.81 32.53 56.00
C ARG A 329 46.37 31.58 54.89
N GLN A 330 47.19 31.57 53.83
CA GLN A 330 47.48 30.31 53.17
C GLN A 330 48.17 29.38 54.18
N ARG A 331 47.59 28.20 54.39
CA ARG A 331 48.38 26.97 54.55
C ARG A 331 47.72 25.89 53.70
N TYR A 332 48.36 25.62 52.57
CA TYR A 332 48.29 24.32 51.91
C TYR A 332 48.80 23.24 52.89
N GLN A 333 48.02 22.20 53.08
CA GLN A 333 48.54 20.85 53.23
C GLN A 333 47.65 19.89 52.43
N CYS A 334 48.22 19.35 51.35
CA CYS A 334 47.78 18.10 50.76
C CYS A 334 47.88 16.98 51.78
N PHE A 335 46.97 16.00 51.77
CA PHE A 335 47.33 14.58 51.85
C PHE A 335 46.14 13.68 51.44
N ARG A 336 46.40 12.85 50.42
CA ARG A 336 45.80 11.56 50.00
C ARG A 336 44.29 11.42 49.87
#